data_AF-A0A6M0F490-F1
#
_entry.id   AF-A0A6M0F490-F1
#
_cell.length_a   1.000
_cell.length_b   1.000
_cell.length_c   1.000
_cell.angle_alpha   90.00
_cell.angle_beta   90.00
_cell.angle_gamma   90.00
#
_symmetry.space_group_name_H-M   'P 1'
#
loop_
_entity.id
_entity.type
_entity.pdbx_description
1 polymer ?
#
loop_
_entity_poly.entity_id
_entity_poly.type
_entity_poly.pdbx_seq_one_letter_code
_entity_poly.pdbx_strand_id
1 'polypeptide(L)'
;MPSLLLDRDDTKQNTSYPSRPLVVLLEDSEDVREAVREVIKNEFDGDLEIVASKEQAIKILETKKVSLFIFDNSVGDNKHEGLDALEQVRCENQDVFVAIFSAFPNYKEQAVKLGCNLFLEKSVDLRSCTRYIAREMLQHQFELSMRKGHYAVLKCSPITTPGCLSATITDSSFEQTLPPSIYSVESKLEDYSNLLPKDSSGVLVEDANVKDPNLSRYNSLVTDFDWLEHNIGKYVVLIDGELKKISNDGSNDSKEELLNWLIGAEKYRSRQRFFAKIEKQPQVIDEPISLWFD
;
A
#
# COMPACT_ATOMS: atom_id res chain seq x y z
N MET A 1 38.91 -42.92 -32.95
CA MET A 1 39.41 -42.27 -31.72
C MET A 1 38.62 -40.99 -31.51
N PRO A 2 37.61 -41.00 -30.61
CA PRO A 2 36.79 -39.85 -30.27
C PRO A 2 37.34 -39.15 -29.00
N SER A 3 37.20 -37.82 -28.91
CA SER A 3 37.14 -36.96 -27.70
C SER A 3 37.58 -35.55 -28.15
N LEU A 4 36.94 -34.43 -27.83
CA LEU A 4 36.22 -34.06 -26.62
C LEU A 4 35.03 -33.17 -26.99
N LEU A 5 33.83 -33.63 -26.64
CA LEU A 5 32.70 -32.78 -26.28
C LEU A 5 33.15 -31.93 -25.09
N LEU A 6 33.08 -30.60 -25.24
CA LEU A 6 32.90 -29.72 -24.10
C LEU A 6 31.42 -29.36 -24.08
N ASP A 7 30.67 -30.13 -23.30
CA ASP A 7 29.37 -29.74 -22.81
C ASP A 7 29.52 -28.38 -22.14
N ARG A 8 28.92 -27.35 -22.75
CA ARG A 8 28.72 -26.08 -22.10
C ARG A 8 27.53 -26.27 -21.17
N ASP A 9 27.86 -26.37 -19.89
CA ASP A 9 26.94 -26.42 -18.77
C ASP A 9 26.05 -25.16 -18.79
N ASP A 10 24.82 -25.31 -19.27
CA ASP A 10 23.77 -24.28 -19.37
C ASP A 10 23.09 -24.00 -18.02
N THR A 11 23.82 -24.09 -16.91
CA THR A 11 23.32 -23.75 -15.58
C THR A 11 23.64 -22.29 -15.22
N LYS A 12 23.24 -21.36 -16.10
CA LYS A 12 23.04 -19.97 -15.68
C LYS A 12 21.80 -19.93 -14.80
N GLN A 13 22.04 -19.82 -13.50
CA GLN A 13 21.01 -19.53 -12.51
C GLN A 13 20.19 -18.33 -12.97
N ASN A 14 18.95 -18.62 -13.33
CA ASN A 14 17.95 -17.67 -13.79
C ASN A 14 17.58 -16.80 -12.59
N THR A 15 18.33 -15.72 -12.36
CA THR A 15 17.89 -14.60 -11.53
C THR A 15 16.77 -13.90 -12.30
N SER A 16 15.63 -14.58 -12.42
CA SER A 16 14.43 -14.07 -13.06
C SER A 16 14.03 -12.84 -12.27
N TYR A 17 14.32 -11.67 -12.83
CA TYR A 17 13.60 -10.46 -12.46
C TYR A 17 12.10 -10.81 -12.41
N PRO A 18 11.35 -10.30 -11.42
CA PRO A 18 9.91 -10.48 -11.45
C PRO A 18 9.44 -10.01 -12.82
N SER A 19 8.74 -10.89 -13.54
CA SER A 19 8.10 -10.56 -14.81
C SER A 19 7.40 -9.21 -14.67
N ARG A 20 7.59 -8.32 -15.65
CA ARG A 20 6.97 -6.97 -15.64
C ARG A 20 5.49 -7.10 -15.26
N PRO A 21 5.00 -6.28 -14.30
CA PRO A 21 3.65 -6.44 -13.80
C PRO A 21 2.65 -6.17 -14.94
N LEU A 22 1.78 -7.14 -15.20
CA LEU A 22 0.67 -6.95 -16.12
C LEU A 22 -0.48 -6.25 -15.38
N VAL A 23 -0.84 -5.07 -15.86
CA VAL A 23 -1.98 -4.26 -15.41
C VAL A 23 -3.09 -4.38 -16.43
N VAL A 24 -4.31 -4.65 -15.97
CA VAL A 24 -5.50 -4.67 -16.80
C VAL A 24 -6.43 -3.53 -16.37
N LEU A 25 -6.81 -2.69 -17.32
CA LEU A 25 -7.64 -1.50 -17.10
C LEU A 25 -9.00 -1.66 -17.81
N LEU A 26 -10.08 -1.60 -17.04
CA LEU A 26 -11.46 -1.48 -17.54
C LEU A 26 -11.93 -0.04 -17.32
N GLU A 27 -11.93 0.75 -18.39
CA GLU A 27 -12.16 2.20 -18.33
C GLU A 27 -12.60 2.68 -19.72
N ASP A 28 -13.56 3.59 -19.81
CA ASP A 28 -14.00 4.19 -21.08
C ASP A 28 -13.45 5.60 -21.34
N SER A 29 -13.01 6.32 -20.29
CA SER A 29 -12.39 7.64 -20.43
C SER A 29 -10.98 7.56 -21.02
N GLU A 30 -10.74 8.24 -22.15
CA GLU A 30 -9.41 8.31 -22.76
C GLU A 30 -8.41 9.07 -21.90
N ASP A 31 -8.83 10.10 -21.17
CA ASP A 31 -7.97 10.87 -20.27
C ASP A 31 -7.43 9.98 -19.13
N VAL A 32 -8.29 9.13 -18.57
CA VAL A 32 -7.89 8.16 -17.54
C VAL A 32 -6.98 7.09 -18.12
N ARG A 33 -7.30 6.55 -19.31
CA ARG A 33 -6.46 5.57 -19.98
C ARG A 33 -5.05 6.09 -20.26
N GLU A 34 -4.92 7.32 -20.72
CA GLU A 34 -3.62 7.93 -20.99
C GLU A 34 -2.85 8.19 -19.70
N ALA A 35 -3.50 8.72 -18.65
CA ALA A 35 -2.87 8.92 -17.36
C ALA A 35 -2.35 7.60 -16.76
N VAL A 36 -3.17 6.54 -16.82
CA VAL A 36 -2.76 5.20 -16.35
C VAL A 36 -1.62 4.66 -17.19
N ARG A 37 -1.69 4.79 -18.52
CA ARG A 37 -0.65 4.34 -19.45
C ARG A 37 0.69 5.02 -19.21
N GLU A 38 0.69 6.34 -19.03
CA GLU A 38 1.89 7.13 -18.74
C GLU A 38 2.57 6.62 -17.46
N VAL A 39 1.80 6.49 -16.37
CA VAL A 39 2.34 6.06 -15.08
C VAL A 39 2.83 4.61 -15.14
N ILE A 40 2.01 3.67 -15.62
CA ILE A 40 2.37 2.24 -15.61
C ILE A 40 3.60 1.96 -16.49
N LYS A 41 3.66 2.54 -17.70
CA LYS A 41 4.77 2.26 -18.62
C LYS A 41 6.03 3.03 -18.28
N ASN A 42 5.91 4.33 -17.98
CA ASN A 42 7.08 5.21 -17.86
C ASN A 42 7.66 5.24 -16.44
N GLU A 43 6.83 5.05 -15.41
CA GLU A 43 7.26 5.16 -14.01
C GLU A 43 7.42 3.78 -13.33
N PHE A 44 6.59 2.80 -13.69
CA PHE A 44 6.55 1.48 -13.03
C PHE A 44 7.07 0.30 -13.87
N ASP A 45 7.51 0.55 -15.10
CA ASP A 45 8.03 -0.47 -16.02
C ASP A 45 7.06 -1.67 -16.23
N GLY A 46 5.76 -1.41 -16.20
CA GLY A 46 4.70 -2.42 -16.34
C GLY A 46 4.10 -2.51 -17.74
N ASP A 47 3.43 -3.63 -18.00
CA ASP A 47 2.62 -3.84 -19.20
C ASP A 47 1.15 -3.46 -18.90
N LEU A 48 0.48 -2.84 -19.87
CA LEU A 48 -0.91 -2.39 -19.73
C LEU A 48 -1.79 -2.97 -20.83
N GLU A 49 -2.86 -3.66 -20.44
CA GLU A 49 -3.93 -4.12 -21.32
C GLU A 49 -5.23 -3.40 -20.97
N ILE A 50 -5.83 -2.74 -21.96
CA ILE A 50 -7.10 -2.03 -21.79
C ILE A 50 -8.20 -2.93 -22.34
N VAL A 51 -9.22 -3.14 -21.53
CA VAL A 51 -10.38 -3.96 -21.85
C VAL A 51 -11.64 -3.12 -21.87
N ALA A 52 -12.62 -3.55 -22.67
CA ALA A 52 -13.90 -2.85 -22.81
C ALA A 52 -15.04 -3.49 -22.02
N SER A 53 -14.85 -4.69 -21.45
CA SER A 53 -15.86 -5.39 -20.67
C SER A 53 -15.23 -6.36 -19.65
N LYS A 54 -16.05 -6.82 -18.69
CA LYS A 54 -15.64 -7.81 -17.70
C LYS A 54 -15.22 -9.14 -18.33
N GLU A 55 -15.88 -9.59 -19.40
CA GLU A 55 -15.56 -10.87 -20.04
C GLU A 55 -14.13 -10.86 -20.61
N GLN A 56 -13.68 -9.71 -21.13
CA GLN A 56 -12.30 -9.55 -21.59
C GLN A 56 -11.32 -9.57 -20.41
N ALA A 57 -11.66 -8.92 -19.29
CA ALA A 57 -10.83 -8.93 -18.08
C ALA A 57 -10.62 -10.35 -17.54
N ILE A 58 -11.71 -11.14 -17.47
CA ILE A 58 -11.67 -12.53 -17.01
C ILE A 58 -10.87 -13.41 -17.96
N LYS A 59 -11.06 -13.27 -19.28
CA LYS A 59 -10.26 -14.00 -20.26
C LYS A 59 -8.76 -13.74 -20.11
N ILE A 60 -8.37 -12.51 -19.76
CA ILE A 60 -6.97 -12.18 -19.47
C ILE A 60 -6.51 -12.85 -18.17
N LEU A 61 -7.33 -12.84 -17.11
CA LEU A 61 -7.03 -13.52 -15.84
C LEU A 61 -6.76 -15.02 -16.04
N GLU A 62 -7.58 -15.69 -16.85
CA GLU A 62 -7.45 -17.12 -17.13
C GLU A 62 -6.18 -17.48 -17.92
N THR A 63 -5.69 -16.55 -18.75
CA THR A 63 -4.61 -16.82 -19.72
C THR A 63 -3.26 -16.23 -19.33
N LYS A 64 -3.23 -15.22 -18.46
CA LYS A 64 -2.04 -14.47 -18.09
C LYS A 64 -1.96 -14.25 -16.59
N LYS A 65 -0.73 -14.09 -16.09
CA LYS A 65 -0.49 -13.71 -14.70
C LYS A 65 -0.70 -12.21 -14.50
N VAL A 66 -1.91 -11.82 -14.15
CA VAL A 66 -2.25 -10.42 -13.85
C VAL A 66 -1.73 -10.02 -12.48
N SER A 67 -1.13 -8.83 -12.38
CA SER A 67 -0.64 -8.25 -11.12
C SER A 67 -1.62 -7.25 -10.51
N LEU A 68 -2.33 -6.51 -11.38
CA LEU A 68 -3.24 -5.43 -11.02
C LEU A 68 -4.43 -5.39 -11.96
N PHE A 69 -5.63 -5.33 -11.40
CA PHE A 69 -6.82 -4.83 -12.10
C PHE A 69 -7.16 -3.42 -11.61
N ILE A 70 -7.42 -2.51 -12.54
CA ILE A 70 -8.01 -1.20 -12.27
C ILE A 70 -9.35 -1.17 -13.00
N PHE A 71 -10.45 -1.10 -12.25
CA PHE A 71 -11.79 -1.08 -12.82
C PHE A 71 -12.47 0.24 -12.51
N ASP A 72 -12.97 0.94 -13.54
CA ASP A 72 -14.06 1.88 -13.32
C ASP A 72 -15.32 1.09 -12.99
N ASN A 73 -16.08 1.61 -12.03
CA ASN A 73 -17.36 1.08 -11.65
C ASN A 73 -18.37 1.11 -12.81
N SER A 74 -18.39 2.22 -13.56
CA SER A 74 -19.35 2.47 -14.63
C SER A 74 -18.60 2.51 -15.96
N VAL A 75 -18.93 1.63 -16.89
CA VAL A 75 -18.35 1.62 -18.23
C VAL A 75 -19.46 1.59 -19.26
N GLY A 76 -19.50 2.60 -20.13
CA GLY A 76 -20.60 2.81 -21.06
C GLY A 76 -21.94 2.96 -20.33
N ASP A 77 -22.94 2.18 -20.72
CA ASP A 77 -24.27 2.23 -20.12
C ASP A 77 -24.42 1.34 -18.86
N ASN A 78 -23.42 0.48 -18.55
CA ASN A 78 -23.47 -0.40 -17.39
C ASN A 78 -22.83 0.24 -16.16
N LYS A 79 -23.67 0.63 -15.19
CA LYS A 79 -23.26 1.29 -13.94
C LYS A 79 -22.63 0.36 -12.90
N HIS A 80 -22.55 -0.94 -13.16
CA HIS A 80 -22.02 -1.93 -12.23
C HIS A 80 -20.95 -2.83 -12.86
N GLU A 81 -20.52 -2.54 -14.09
CA GLU A 81 -19.58 -3.39 -14.83
C GLU A 81 -18.28 -3.67 -14.03
N GLY A 82 -17.74 -2.65 -13.35
CA GLY A 82 -16.54 -2.81 -12.54
C GLY A 82 -16.74 -3.64 -11.27
N LEU A 83 -17.92 -3.58 -10.64
CA LEU A 83 -18.24 -4.39 -9.47
C LEU A 83 -18.50 -5.85 -9.86
N ASP A 84 -19.22 -6.07 -10.95
CA ASP A 84 -19.43 -7.39 -11.53
C ASP A 84 -18.07 -8.03 -11.89
N ALA A 85 -17.17 -7.27 -12.50
CA ALA A 85 -15.82 -7.73 -12.82
C ALA A 85 -15.04 -8.08 -11.55
N LEU A 86 -15.11 -7.24 -10.50
CA LEU A 86 -14.48 -7.52 -9.21
C LEU A 86 -14.99 -8.81 -8.57
N GLU A 87 -16.31 -9.00 -8.51
CA GLU A 87 -16.93 -10.20 -7.93
C GLU A 87 -16.42 -11.47 -8.64
N GLN A 88 -16.39 -11.45 -9.97
CA GLN A 88 -15.93 -12.58 -10.77
C GLN A 88 -14.42 -12.83 -10.60
N VAL A 89 -13.58 -11.78 -10.64
CA VAL A 89 -12.14 -11.91 -10.37
C VAL A 89 -11.89 -12.51 -8.99
N ARG A 90 -12.70 -12.16 -7.98
CA ARG A 90 -12.55 -12.68 -6.62
C ARG A 90 -12.96 -14.13 -6.45
N CYS A 91 -13.93 -14.58 -7.24
CA CYS A 91 -14.26 -16.01 -7.33
C CYS A 91 -13.09 -16.83 -7.89
N GLU A 92 -12.32 -16.27 -8.82
CA GLU A 92 -11.25 -16.99 -9.54
C GLU A 92 -9.88 -16.86 -8.86
N ASN A 93 -9.53 -15.67 -8.37
CA ASN A 93 -8.21 -15.41 -7.80
C ASN A 93 -8.26 -14.33 -6.70
N GLN A 94 -8.14 -14.77 -5.44
CA GLN A 94 -8.13 -13.88 -4.28
C GLN A 94 -6.81 -13.13 -4.07
N ASP A 95 -5.72 -13.57 -4.72
CA ASP A 95 -4.39 -12.97 -4.51
C ASP A 95 -4.15 -11.74 -5.39
N VAL A 96 -4.82 -11.63 -6.54
CA VAL A 96 -4.60 -10.52 -7.48
C VAL A 96 -5.05 -9.20 -6.85
N PHE A 97 -4.26 -8.14 -7.05
CA PHE A 97 -4.65 -6.82 -6.56
C PHE A 97 -5.75 -6.23 -7.46
N VAL A 98 -6.86 -5.80 -6.86
CA VAL A 98 -7.97 -5.17 -7.57
C VAL A 98 -8.26 -3.80 -6.95
N ALA A 99 -8.17 -2.76 -7.78
CA ALA A 99 -8.55 -1.40 -7.44
C ALA A 99 -9.82 -1.00 -8.18
N ILE A 100 -10.80 -0.47 -7.45
CA ILE A 100 -11.91 0.27 -8.05
C ILE A 100 -11.52 1.74 -8.12
N PHE A 101 -11.51 2.31 -9.31
CA PHE A 101 -11.15 3.71 -9.56
C PHE A 101 -12.33 4.41 -10.22
N SER A 102 -13.13 5.15 -9.44
CA SER A 102 -14.42 5.66 -9.91
C SER A 102 -14.68 7.11 -9.54
N ALA A 103 -15.47 7.82 -10.33
CA ALA A 103 -15.97 9.16 -10.01
C ALA A 103 -17.16 9.14 -9.03
N PHE A 104 -17.70 7.96 -8.70
CA PHE A 104 -18.90 7.82 -7.87
C PHE A 104 -18.58 7.11 -6.55
N PRO A 105 -18.43 7.83 -5.42
CA PRO A 105 -18.03 7.23 -4.14
C PRO A 105 -19.09 6.30 -3.53
N ASN A 106 -20.35 6.38 -3.99
CA ASN A 106 -21.48 5.61 -3.46
C ASN A 106 -21.31 4.09 -3.56
N TYR A 107 -20.41 3.60 -4.42
CA TYR A 107 -20.13 2.17 -4.59
C TYR A 107 -19.03 1.64 -3.68
N LYS A 108 -18.40 2.49 -2.86
CA LYS A 108 -17.27 2.14 -1.99
C LYS A 108 -17.59 0.97 -1.06
N GLU A 109 -18.74 1.04 -0.36
CA GLU A 109 -19.13 -0.03 0.57
C GLU A 109 -19.34 -1.37 -0.14
N GLN A 110 -19.90 -1.36 -1.35
CA GLN A 110 -20.14 -2.57 -2.14
C GLN A 110 -18.81 -3.17 -2.62
N ALA A 111 -17.92 -2.33 -3.16
CA ALA A 111 -16.58 -2.76 -3.57
C ALA A 111 -15.78 -3.39 -2.42
N VAL A 112 -15.83 -2.79 -1.23
CA VAL A 112 -15.16 -3.32 -0.04
C VAL A 112 -15.77 -4.65 0.38
N LYS A 113 -17.11 -4.79 0.39
CA LYS A 113 -17.79 -6.07 0.69
C LYS A 113 -17.42 -7.18 -0.29
N LEU A 114 -17.22 -6.84 -1.55
CA LEU A 114 -16.75 -7.77 -2.59
C LEU A 114 -15.24 -8.07 -2.50
N GLY A 115 -14.50 -7.38 -1.63
CA GLY A 115 -13.08 -7.64 -1.38
C GLY A 115 -12.13 -6.93 -2.36
N CYS A 116 -12.47 -5.72 -2.84
CA CYS A 116 -11.46 -4.89 -3.51
C CYS A 116 -10.28 -4.62 -2.54
N ASN A 117 -9.06 -4.55 -3.05
CA ASN A 117 -7.92 -4.14 -2.22
C ASN A 117 -7.94 -2.64 -1.97
N LEU A 118 -8.38 -1.88 -2.97
CA LEU A 118 -8.40 -0.43 -2.93
C LEU A 118 -9.65 0.09 -3.63
N PHE A 119 -10.34 1.03 -2.99
CA PHE A 119 -11.31 1.89 -3.65
C PHE A 119 -10.76 3.31 -3.64
N LEU A 120 -10.65 3.93 -4.81
CA LEU A 120 -10.14 5.28 -4.97
C LEU A 120 -11.12 6.12 -5.78
N GLU A 121 -11.45 7.29 -5.27
CA GLU A 121 -12.25 8.27 -6.00
C GLU A 121 -11.36 9.00 -7.02
N LYS A 122 -11.85 9.17 -8.26
CA LYS A 122 -11.17 9.91 -9.32
C LYS A 122 -11.02 11.37 -8.89
N SER A 123 -9.78 11.83 -8.75
CA SER A 123 -9.46 13.25 -8.53
C SER A 123 -9.05 13.94 -9.84
N VAL A 124 -8.85 15.26 -9.79
CA VAL A 124 -8.34 16.04 -10.92
C VAL A 124 -6.94 15.57 -11.36
N ASP A 125 -6.12 15.09 -10.43
CA ASP A 125 -4.78 14.57 -10.73
C ASP A 125 -4.80 13.04 -10.87
N LEU A 126 -5.25 12.58 -12.04
CA LEU A 126 -5.36 11.16 -12.38
C LEU A 126 -4.03 10.42 -12.26
N ARG A 127 -2.90 11.07 -12.59
CA ARG A 127 -1.58 10.44 -12.50
C ARG A 127 -1.17 10.19 -11.06
N SER A 128 -1.44 11.14 -10.17
CA SER A 128 -1.19 10.94 -8.74
C SER A 128 -2.06 9.82 -8.17
N CYS A 129 -3.32 9.73 -8.58
CA CYS A 129 -4.18 8.59 -8.25
C CYS A 129 -3.59 7.26 -8.75
N THR A 130 -3.15 7.17 -10.01
CA THR A 130 -2.55 5.94 -10.55
C THR A 130 -1.26 5.58 -9.83
N ARG A 131 -0.37 6.54 -9.56
CA ARG A 131 0.87 6.31 -8.78
C ARG A 131 0.56 5.70 -7.42
N TYR A 132 -0.47 6.22 -6.75
CA TYR A 132 -0.93 5.68 -5.49
C TYR A 132 -1.40 4.22 -5.63
N ILE A 133 -2.29 3.93 -6.58
CA ILE A 133 -2.78 2.56 -6.84
C ILE A 133 -1.61 1.60 -7.11
N ALA A 134 -0.68 1.97 -7.99
CA ALA A 134 0.46 1.15 -8.37
C ALA A 134 1.39 0.85 -7.17
N ARG A 135 1.60 1.84 -6.30
CA ARG A 135 2.40 1.68 -5.08
C ARG A 135 1.75 0.69 -4.11
N GLU A 136 0.44 0.82 -3.86
CA GLU A 136 -0.28 -0.11 -2.98
C GLU A 136 -0.26 -1.55 -3.52
N MET A 137 -0.33 -1.71 -4.85
CA MET A 137 -0.17 -3.02 -5.49
C MET A 137 1.22 -3.63 -5.26
N LEU A 138 2.30 -2.85 -5.42
CA LEU A 138 3.66 -3.34 -5.16
C LEU A 138 3.83 -3.77 -3.70
N GLN A 139 3.27 -3.00 -2.77
CA GLN A 139 3.29 -3.36 -1.35
C GLN A 139 2.54 -4.68 -1.11
N HIS A 140 1.36 -4.85 -1.69
CA HIS A 140 0.60 -6.11 -1.59
C HIS A 140 1.36 -7.31 -2.18
N GLN A 141 2.00 -7.15 -3.35
CA GLN A 141 2.83 -8.21 -3.94
C GLN A 141 4.00 -8.59 -3.05
N PHE A 142 4.65 -7.60 -2.43
CA PHE A 142 5.71 -7.83 -1.45
C PHE A 142 5.18 -8.63 -0.24
N GLU A 143 4.05 -8.25 0.32
CA GLU A 143 3.41 -8.98 1.43
C GLU A 143 3.03 -10.42 1.06
N LEU A 144 2.51 -10.64 -0.15
CA LEU A 144 2.20 -11.98 -0.64
C LEU A 144 3.46 -12.85 -0.79
N SER A 145 4.55 -12.29 -1.32
CA SER A 145 5.83 -13.01 -1.44
C SER A 145 6.38 -13.43 -0.07
N MET A 146 6.23 -12.55 0.94
CA MET A 146 6.61 -12.83 2.32
C MET A 146 5.78 -13.98 2.92
N ARG A 147 4.45 -13.96 2.72
CA ARG A 147 3.57 -15.04 3.19
C ARG A 147 3.87 -16.39 2.54
N LYS A 148 4.24 -16.39 1.26
CA LYS A 148 4.52 -17.61 0.49
C LYS A 148 5.94 -18.14 0.69
N GLY A 149 6.75 -17.52 1.56
CA GLY A 149 8.12 -17.97 1.85
C GLY A 149 9.10 -17.82 0.68
N HIS A 150 8.73 -17.05 -0.36
CA HIS A 150 9.58 -16.79 -1.52
C HIS A 150 10.35 -15.49 -1.29
N TYR A 151 11.53 -15.55 -0.68
CA TYR A 151 12.47 -14.43 -0.69
C TYR A 151 13.76 -14.83 -1.42
N ALA A 152 13.99 -14.17 -2.56
CA ALA A 152 15.32 -14.12 -3.16
C ALA A 152 16.13 -13.08 -2.39
N VAL A 153 17.19 -13.52 -1.70
CA VAL A 153 18.16 -12.60 -1.11
C VAL A 153 18.93 -11.95 -2.26
N LEU A 154 18.58 -10.70 -2.61
CA LEU A 154 19.40 -9.89 -3.50
C LEU A 154 20.70 -9.58 -2.76
N LYS A 155 21.74 -10.38 -3.03
CA LYS A 155 23.10 -10.06 -2.60
C LYS A 155 23.60 -8.89 -3.44
N CYS A 156 23.49 -7.68 -2.92
CA CYS A 156 24.31 -6.57 -3.42
C CYS A 156 25.75 -6.81 -2.96
N SER A 157 26.61 -7.21 -3.88
CA SER A 157 28.06 -7.17 -3.63
C SER A 157 28.47 -5.71 -3.43
N PRO A 158 29.30 -5.39 -2.42
CA PRO A 158 29.81 -4.04 -2.27
C PRO A 158 30.63 -3.65 -3.51
N ILE A 159 30.38 -2.44 -4.02
CA ILE A 159 31.22 -1.83 -5.06
C ILE A 159 32.56 -1.51 -4.41
N THR A 160 33.53 -2.41 -4.56
CA THR A 160 34.95 -2.07 -4.43
C THR A 160 35.46 -1.56 -5.77
N THR A 161 35.98 -0.35 -5.76
CA THR A 161 36.66 0.36 -6.85
C THR A 161 37.91 -0.39 -7.37
N PRO A 162 38.51 0.03 -8.51
CA PRO A 162 38.98 -0.88 -9.55
C PRO A 162 40.43 -1.31 -9.40
N GLY A 163 40.70 -2.56 -9.77
CA GLY A 163 42.05 -2.99 -10.13
C GLY A 163 42.42 -4.37 -9.57
N CYS A 164 42.75 -5.27 -10.50
CA CYS A 164 43.41 -6.55 -10.31
C CYS A 164 42.51 -7.78 -10.10
N LEU A 165 42.61 -8.68 -11.09
CA LEU A 165 41.99 -9.99 -11.17
C LEU A 165 42.78 -11.00 -10.34
N SER A 166 42.10 -11.68 -9.41
CA SER A 166 42.20 -13.14 -9.27
C SER A 166 41.11 -13.62 -8.30
N ALA A 167 40.25 -14.52 -8.74
CA ALA A 167 39.30 -15.21 -7.86
C ALA A 167 39.90 -16.56 -7.48
N THR A 168 40.06 -16.82 -6.17
CA THR A 168 40.24 -18.16 -5.63
C THR A 168 38.96 -18.51 -4.89
N ILE A 169 38.41 -19.70 -5.15
CA ILE A 169 37.21 -20.21 -4.48
C ILE A 169 37.67 -20.81 -3.14
N THR A 170 37.21 -20.25 -2.04
CA THR A 170 37.22 -20.93 -0.73
C THR A 170 35.81 -21.05 -0.22
N ASP A 171 35.44 -22.29 0.09
CA ASP A 171 34.18 -22.70 0.69
C ASP A 171 34.32 -22.56 2.23
N SER A 172 33.65 -21.59 2.83
CA SER A 172 33.50 -21.52 4.29
C SER A 172 32.29 -20.68 4.72
N SER A 173 31.36 -21.37 5.37
CA SER A 173 30.66 -21.01 6.62
C SER A 173 30.27 -19.55 6.86
N PHE A 174 28.98 -19.28 6.63
CA PHE A 174 28.05 -18.46 7.44
C PHE A 174 28.65 -17.43 8.41
N GLU A 175 28.68 -16.16 7.98
CA GLU A 175 28.50 -15.00 8.86
C GLU A 175 27.53 -14.02 8.18
N GLN A 176 26.52 -13.61 8.95
CA GLN A 176 25.37 -12.84 8.51
C GLN A 176 25.67 -11.35 8.69
N THR A 177 26.01 -10.64 7.62
CA THR A 177 26.06 -9.17 7.61
C THR A 177 25.10 -8.67 6.53
N LEU A 178 24.02 -8.01 6.95
CA LEU A 178 23.06 -7.38 6.04
C LEU A 178 23.52 -5.96 5.65
N PRO A 179 23.35 -5.54 4.38
CA PRO A 179 23.75 -4.20 3.90
C PRO A 179 22.77 -3.09 4.34
N PRO A 180 23.21 -1.81 4.29
CA PRO A 180 22.43 -0.66 4.77
C PRO A 180 21.24 -0.34 3.86
N SER A 181 20.14 0.05 4.51
CA SER A 181 18.89 0.49 3.90
C SER A 181 19.09 1.74 3.05
N ILE A 182 18.82 1.64 1.76
CA ILE A 182 18.48 2.79 0.91
C ILE A 182 16.97 2.75 0.73
N TYR A 183 16.28 3.77 1.22
CA TYR A 183 15.10 4.46 0.65
C TYR A 183 14.40 5.24 1.78
N SER A 184 14.74 6.52 1.90
CA SER A 184 13.85 7.52 2.50
C SER A 184 12.93 8.02 1.40
N VAL A 185 11.62 7.84 1.56
CA VAL A 185 10.62 8.61 0.80
C VAL A 185 9.51 9.00 1.76
N GLU A 186 9.53 10.28 2.14
CA GLU A 186 8.42 10.94 2.80
C GLU A 186 7.17 10.84 1.93
N SER A 187 6.11 10.22 2.46
CA SER A 187 4.76 10.44 1.94
C SER A 187 3.96 11.19 2.99
N LYS A 188 3.29 12.25 2.53
CA LYS A 188 2.40 13.11 3.31
C LYS A 188 1.31 12.24 3.93
N LEU A 189 1.25 12.22 5.26
CA LEU A 189 0.11 11.74 6.03
C LEU A 189 -0.97 12.80 5.91
N GLU A 190 -1.99 12.55 5.10
CA GLU A 190 -3.24 13.30 5.17
C GLU A 190 -4.07 12.79 6.35
N ASP A 191 -4.80 13.71 6.97
CA ASP A 191 -5.52 13.59 8.23
C ASP A 191 -6.69 12.57 8.13
N TYR A 192 -6.47 11.36 8.66
CA TYR A 192 -7.43 10.24 8.62
C TYR A 192 -8.67 10.44 9.50
N SER A 193 -8.77 11.54 10.26
CA SER A 193 -9.88 11.81 11.17
C SER A 193 -11.23 11.99 10.45
N ASN A 194 -11.23 12.32 9.16
CA ASN A 194 -12.44 12.54 8.36
C ASN A 194 -12.96 11.30 7.62
N LEU A 195 -12.28 10.15 7.74
CA LEU A 195 -12.63 8.91 7.02
C LEU A 195 -13.44 7.91 7.87
N LEU A 196 -13.81 8.26 9.10
CA LEU A 196 -14.65 7.40 9.93
C LEU A 196 -16.15 7.59 9.60
N PRO A 197 -16.92 6.49 9.49
CA PRO A 197 -18.36 6.56 9.24
C PRO A 197 -19.07 7.28 10.40
N LYS A 198 -19.82 8.32 10.04
CA LYS A 198 -20.68 9.08 10.94
C LYS A 198 -22.13 8.69 10.64
N ASP A 199 -22.94 8.51 11.67
CA ASP A 199 -24.37 8.32 11.46
C ASP A 199 -25.04 9.63 10.97
N SER A 200 -26.34 9.54 10.74
CA SER A 200 -27.18 10.68 10.34
C SER A 200 -27.25 11.81 11.38
N SER A 201 -26.66 11.63 12.57
CA SER A 201 -26.51 12.66 13.61
C SER A 201 -25.08 13.22 13.71
N GLY A 202 -24.15 12.76 12.86
CA GLY A 202 -22.75 13.21 12.87
C GLY A 202 -21.88 12.51 13.93
N VAL A 203 -22.42 11.50 14.62
CA VAL A 203 -21.75 10.75 15.69
C VAL A 203 -21.07 9.51 15.10
N LEU A 204 -19.86 9.19 15.57
CA LEU A 204 -19.08 8.04 15.11
C LEU A 204 -19.84 6.73 15.41
N VAL A 205 -20.12 5.94 14.37
CA VAL A 205 -20.74 4.61 14.53
C VAL A 205 -19.64 3.61 14.91
N GLU A 206 -19.65 3.16 16.16
CA GLU A 206 -18.80 2.03 16.58
C GLU A 206 -19.36 0.72 15.98
N ASP A 207 -18.77 0.23 14.89
CA ASP A 207 -18.98 -1.16 14.46
C ASP A 207 -18.38 -2.12 15.51
N ALA A 208 -19.26 -2.79 16.23
CA ALA A 208 -18.90 -3.71 17.29
C ALA A 208 -18.47 -5.07 16.72
N ASN A 209 -17.20 -5.24 16.30
CA ASN A 209 -16.48 -6.48 16.69
C ASN A 209 -14.97 -6.60 16.39
N VAL A 210 -14.29 -5.59 15.84
CA VAL A 210 -12.81 -5.61 15.84
C VAL A 210 -12.32 -4.21 16.21
N LYS A 211 -12.36 -3.88 17.50
CA LYS A 211 -11.74 -2.65 18.00
C LYS A 211 -10.23 -2.80 17.84
N ASP A 212 -9.64 -2.07 16.89
CA ASP A 212 -8.20 -1.91 16.80
C ASP A 212 -7.68 -1.42 18.18
N PRO A 213 -6.86 -2.21 18.88
CA PRO A 213 -6.41 -1.88 20.24
C PRO A 213 -5.54 -0.62 20.25
N ASN A 214 -4.78 -0.35 19.20
CA ASN A 214 -3.98 0.86 19.08
C ASN A 214 -4.88 2.09 18.88
N LEU A 215 -5.86 2.01 17.99
CA LEU A 215 -6.78 3.13 17.75
C LEU A 215 -7.61 3.44 18.99
N SER A 216 -8.10 2.39 19.67
CA SER A 216 -8.84 2.52 20.94
C SER A 216 -7.99 3.19 22.01
N ARG A 217 -6.71 2.80 22.14
CA ARG A 217 -5.78 3.43 23.08
C ARG A 217 -5.47 4.86 22.69
N TYR A 218 -5.25 5.14 21.41
CA TYR A 218 -4.99 6.50 20.91
C TYR A 218 -6.16 7.42 21.24
N ASN A 219 -7.40 6.99 20.95
CA ASN A 219 -8.61 7.74 21.27
C ASN A 219 -8.75 8.00 22.79
N SER A 220 -8.40 7.02 23.62
CA SER A 220 -8.35 7.19 25.08
C SER A 220 -7.27 8.19 25.54
N LEU A 221 -6.16 8.33 24.81
CA LEU A 221 -5.09 9.28 25.15
C LEU A 221 -5.48 10.70 24.73
N VAL A 222 -6.04 10.88 23.54
CA VAL A 222 -6.43 12.22 23.05
C VAL A 222 -7.68 12.78 23.72
N THR A 223 -8.44 11.95 24.45
CA THR A 223 -9.56 12.40 25.30
C THR A 223 -9.12 12.84 26.69
N ASP A 224 -7.91 12.47 27.13
CA ASP A 224 -7.29 12.99 28.36
C ASP A 224 -6.72 14.38 28.08
N PHE A 225 -7.36 15.40 28.66
CA PHE A 225 -7.03 16.81 28.43
C PHE A 225 -5.59 17.14 28.85
N ASP A 226 -5.19 16.70 30.03
CA ASP A 226 -3.85 16.97 30.56
C ASP A 226 -2.80 16.29 29.68
N TRP A 227 -3.04 15.04 29.29
CA TRP A 227 -2.13 14.32 28.40
C TRP A 227 -2.04 15.00 27.02
N LEU A 228 -3.16 15.38 26.43
CA LEU A 228 -3.21 16.03 25.12
C LEU A 228 -2.47 17.36 25.14
N GLU A 229 -2.68 18.20 26.15
CA GLU A 229 -2.03 19.50 26.27
C GLU A 229 -0.50 19.39 26.31
N HIS A 230 0.02 18.39 27.03
CA HIS A 230 1.47 18.16 27.14
C HIS A 230 2.10 17.51 25.90
N ASN A 231 1.30 16.88 25.03
CA ASN A 231 1.80 16.06 23.92
C ASN A 231 1.33 16.50 22.54
N ILE A 232 0.52 17.55 22.45
CA ILE A 232 0.10 18.14 21.18
C ILE A 232 1.31 18.49 20.29
N GLY A 233 1.19 18.17 19.01
CA GLY A 233 2.23 18.36 18.00
C GLY A 233 3.29 17.27 17.96
N LYS A 234 3.42 16.43 18.99
CA LYS A 234 4.39 15.31 19.02
C LYS A 234 3.87 14.11 18.24
N TYR A 235 4.76 13.17 17.95
CA TYR A 235 4.45 11.87 17.35
C TYR A 235 4.37 10.79 18.41
N VAL A 236 3.48 9.82 18.21
CA VAL A 236 3.26 8.71 19.14
C VAL A 236 3.35 7.37 18.43
N VAL A 237 3.91 6.36 19.12
CA VAL A 237 3.91 4.97 18.68
C VAL A 237 3.16 4.09 19.68
N LEU A 238 2.18 3.35 19.16
CA LEU A 238 1.38 2.36 19.89
C LEU A 238 1.60 0.98 19.25
N ILE A 239 1.74 -0.05 20.09
CA ILE A 239 1.94 -1.44 19.64
C ILE A 239 1.05 -2.37 20.47
N ASP A 240 0.13 -3.06 19.80
CA ASP A 240 -0.96 -3.86 20.39
C ASP A 240 -1.70 -3.17 21.55
N GLY A 241 -2.00 -1.88 21.38
CA GLY A 241 -2.72 -1.06 22.37
C GLY A 241 -1.84 -0.48 23.48
N GLU A 242 -0.52 -0.70 23.45
CA GLU A 242 0.40 -0.15 24.44
C GLU A 242 1.21 1.02 23.89
N LEU A 243 1.27 2.12 24.64
CA LEU A 243 2.12 3.27 24.33
C LEU A 243 3.59 2.88 24.51
N LYS A 244 4.39 2.98 23.44
CA LYS A 244 5.81 2.62 23.48
C LYS A 244 6.77 3.80 23.47
N LYS A 245 6.49 4.80 22.65
CA LYS A 245 7.36 5.98 22.53
C LYS A 245 6.53 7.19 22.11
N ILE A 246 6.94 8.35 22.58
CA ILE A 246 6.49 9.67 22.12
C ILE A 246 7.75 10.41 21.68
N SER A 247 7.67 11.19 20.60
CA SER A 247 8.79 12.04 20.21
C SER A 247 9.01 13.17 21.20
N ASN A 248 10.19 13.79 21.16
CA ASN A 248 10.49 14.91 22.05
C ASN A 248 9.70 16.17 21.65
N ASP A 249 9.52 16.38 20.34
CA ASP A 249 8.78 17.49 19.76
C ASP A 249 8.07 17.08 18.45
N GLY A 250 7.50 18.05 17.75
CA GLY A 250 6.81 17.85 16.47
C GLY A 250 7.66 18.05 15.22
N SER A 251 8.99 18.11 15.35
CA SER A 251 9.90 18.30 14.22
C SER A 251 9.97 17.05 13.33
N ASN A 252 10.43 17.23 12.09
CA ASN A 252 10.68 16.11 11.17
C ASN A 252 11.80 15.19 11.70
N ASP A 253 12.82 15.73 12.35
CA ASP A 253 13.92 14.93 12.92
C ASP A 253 13.37 13.98 14.01
N SER A 254 12.52 14.50 14.89
CA SER A 254 11.80 13.72 15.90
C SER A 254 10.91 12.62 15.29
N LYS A 255 10.24 12.93 14.17
CA LYS A 255 9.43 11.97 13.40
C LYS A 255 10.30 10.84 12.84
N GLU A 256 11.40 11.20 12.18
CA GLU A 256 12.34 10.25 11.58
C GLU A 256 13.00 9.37 12.64
N GLU A 257 13.40 9.93 13.78
CA GLU A 257 13.99 9.17 14.89
C GLU A 257 13.01 8.10 15.41
N LEU A 258 11.74 8.46 15.57
CA LEU A 258 10.69 7.52 16.02
C LEU A 258 10.43 6.42 14.98
N LEU A 259 10.38 6.77 13.70
CA LEU A 259 10.17 5.82 12.62
C LEU A 259 11.36 4.85 12.48
N ASN A 260 12.59 5.36 12.52
CA ASN A 260 13.80 4.55 12.48
C ASN A 260 13.85 3.59 13.68
N TRP A 261 13.47 4.06 14.87
CA TRP A 261 13.34 3.21 16.05
C TRP A 261 12.28 2.12 15.86
N LEU A 262 11.10 2.45 15.32
CA LEU A 262 10.01 1.50 15.09
C LEU A 262 10.36 0.45 14.02
N ILE A 263 11.09 0.85 12.99
CA ILE A 263 11.58 -0.05 11.92
C ILE A 263 12.67 -0.97 12.45
N GLY A 264 13.62 -0.44 13.24
CA GLY A 264 14.73 -1.20 13.82
C GLY A 264 14.33 -2.12 14.98
N ALA A 265 13.15 -1.92 15.58
CA ALA A 265 12.68 -2.74 16.69
C ALA A 265 12.12 -4.10 16.22
N GLU A 266 13.02 -5.06 15.95
CA GLU A 266 12.69 -6.40 15.42
C GLU A 266 11.58 -7.12 16.21
N LYS A 267 11.58 -6.99 17.54
CA LYS A 267 10.58 -7.58 18.44
C LYS A 267 9.12 -7.14 18.17
N TYR A 268 8.91 -6.10 17.39
CA TYR A 268 7.59 -5.57 17.06
C TYR A 268 7.19 -5.79 15.60
N ARG A 269 8.03 -6.45 14.81
CA ARG A 269 7.83 -6.58 13.35
C ARG A 269 6.54 -7.33 12.98
N SER A 270 6.13 -8.30 13.79
CA SER A 270 4.90 -9.10 13.60
C SER A 270 3.70 -8.58 14.39
N ARG A 271 3.82 -7.43 15.06
CA ARG A 271 2.78 -6.87 15.95
C ARG A 271 2.02 -5.75 15.24
N GLN A 272 0.82 -5.44 15.70
CA GLN A 272 0.03 -4.34 15.16
C GLN A 272 0.65 -3.02 15.64
N ARG A 273 1.06 -2.17 14.71
CA ARG A 273 1.75 -0.91 14.99
C ARG A 273 0.90 0.25 14.54
N PHE A 274 0.92 1.32 15.32
CA PHE A 274 0.26 2.58 14.99
C PHE A 274 1.23 3.72 15.25
N PHE A 275 1.28 4.66 14.31
CA PHE A 275 2.13 5.85 14.35
C PHE A 275 1.30 7.04 13.87
N ALA A 276 1.19 8.07 14.70
CA ALA A 276 0.43 9.27 14.36
C ALA A 276 1.04 10.53 14.99
N LYS A 277 0.74 11.68 14.40
CA LYS A 277 0.96 12.98 15.03
C LYS A 277 -0.24 13.31 15.91
N ILE A 278 0.02 13.80 17.11
CA ILE A 278 -1.00 14.21 18.06
C ILE A 278 -1.47 15.60 17.67
N GLU A 279 -2.71 15.70 17.21
CA GLU A 279 -3.31 16.96 16.77
C GLU A 279 -4.53 17.27 17.63
N LYS A 280 -4.79 18.57 17.87
CA LYS A 280 -6.02 18.99 18.53
C LYS A 280 -7.12 18.88 17.50
N GLN A 281 -8.07 17.98 17.75
CA GLN A 281 -9.30 17.97 16.96
C GLN A 281 -9.92 19.38 17.04
N PRO A 282 -10.37 19.96 15.93
CA PRO A 282 -11.10 21.22 15.97
C PRO A 282 -12.31 20.99 16.88
N GLN A 283 -12.39 21.73 17.99
CA GLN A 283 -13.62 21.76 18.77
C GLN A 283 -14.68 22.33 17.84
N VAL A 284 -15.64 21.50 17.45
CA VAL A 284 -16.90 21.99 16.91
C VAL A 284 -17.54 22.74 18.07
N ILE A 285 -17.37 24.06 18.07
CA ILE A 285 -18.16 24.92 18.95
C ILE A 285 -19.56 24.80 18.36
N ASP A 286 -20.40 23.98 18.97
CA ASP A 286 -21.83 24.05 18.71
C ASP A 286 -22.23 25.49 19.04
N GLU A 287 -22.53 26.28 18.01
CA GLU A 287 -23.06 27.63 18.20
C GLU A 287 -24.29 27.48 19.10
N PRO A 288 -24.38 28.22 20.22
CA PRO A 288 -25.54 28.11 21.09
C PRO A 288 -26.78 28.50 20.28
N ILE A 289 -27.71 27.55 20.12
CA ILE A 289 -28.99 27.67 19.38
C ILE A 289 -29.93 28.75 19.98
N SER A 290 -29.49 29.55 20.95
CA SER A 290 -30.32 30.59 21.58
C SER A 290 -29.58 31.92 21.75
N LEU A 291 -29.45 32.66 20.65
CA LEU A 291 -29.36 34.13 20.66
C LEU A 291 -30.33 34.71 19.62
N TRP A 292 -31.60 34.31 19.72
CA TRP A 292 -32.71 35.14 19.24
C TRP A 292 -33.00 36.11 20.39
N PHE A 293 -32.51 37.34 20.26
CA PHE A 293 -33.01 38.45 21.08
C PHE A 293 -34.37 38.86 20.51
N ASP A 294 -35.37 38.96 21.40
CA ASP A 294 -36.67 39.61 21.15
C ASP A 294 -36.51 41.09 20.76
#